data_AF-A0A0N0MLH0-F1
#
_entry.id   AF-A0A0N0MLH0-F1
#
_cell.length_a   1.000
_cell.length_b   1.000
_cell.length_c   1.000
_cell.angle_alpha   90.00
_cell.angle_beta   90.00
_cell.angle_gamma   90.00
#
_symmetry.space_group_name_H-M   'P 1'
#
loop_
_entity.id
_entity.type
_entity.pdbx_description
1 polymer ?
#
loop_
_entity_poly.entity_id
_entity_poly.type
_entity_poly.pdbx_seq_one_letter_code
_entity_poly.pdbx_strand_id
1 'polypeptide(L)'
;MRYEESARETYRIRRDDSLSASAVSEWTIRLTRGEDGDAEIVTRTELRATAADFIMDSRIEARANGETVAERSWHRTTPRTSV
;
A
#
# COMPACT_ATOMS: atom_id res chain seq x y z
N MET A 1 -23.62 5.26 11.33
CA MET A 1 -22.50 4.76 10.52
C MET A 1 -21.28 5.57 10.91
N ARG A 2 -20.13 4.94 11.12
CA ARG A 2 -18.86 5.60 11.44
C ARG A 2 -17.84 5.22 10.37
N TYR A 3 -17.06 6.22 9.97
CA TYR A 3 -15.95 6.10 9.03
C TYR A 3 -14.66 6.45 9.77
N GLU A 4 -13.64 5.62 9.58
CA GLU A 4 -12.32 5.79 10.16
C GLU A 4 -11.28 5.53 9.08
N GLU A 5 -10.22 6.34 9.10
CA GLU A 5 -9.14 6.27 8.14
C GLU A 5 -7.82 6.54 8.83
N SER A 6 -6.85 5.70 8.53
CA SER A 6 -5.45 5.88 8.88
C SER A 6 -4.62 5.74 7.62
N ALA A 7 -3.87 6.78 7.29
CA ALA A 7 -2.97 6.81 6.15
C ALA A 7 -1.57 7.17 6.64
N ARG A 8 -0.56 6.44 6.14
CA ARG A 8 0.85 6.73 6.39
C ARG A 8 1.66 6.55 5.12
N GLU A 9 2.30 7.63 4.72
CA GLU A 9 3.29 7.65 3.66
C GLU A 9 4.69 7.82 4.22
N THR A 10 5.63 7.03 3.72
CA THR A 10 7.04 7.14 4.07
C THR A 10 7.88 7.20 2.79
N TYR A 11 8.61 8.30 2.63
CA TYR A 11 9.50 8.53 1.50
C TYR A 11 10.95 8.48 1.96
N ARG A 12 11.81 7.78 1.20
CA ARG A 12 13.24 7.71 1.48
C ARG A 12 14.05 7.85 0.20
N ILE A 13 15.18 8.52 0.30
CA ILE A 13 16.21 8.59 -0.74
C ILE A 13 17.56 8.79 -0.07
N ARG A 14 18.62 8.24 -0.66
CA ARG A 14 19.99 8.51 -0.23
C ARG A 14 20.49 9.75 -0.95
N ARG A 15 21.13 10.66 -0.20
CA ARG A 15 21.60 11.95 -0.72
C ARG A 15 22.48 11.81 -1.97
N ASP A 16 23.35 10.81 -1.96
CA ASP A 16 24.36 10.60 -3.00
C ASP A 16 23.96 9.52 -4.02
N ASP A 17 22.71 9.03 -3.96
CA ASP A 17 22.17 8.02 -4.87
C ASP A 17 20.70 8.32 -5.17
N SER A 18 20.48 9.07 -6.24
CA SER A 18 19.13 9.43 -6.71
C SER A 18 18.32 8.22 -7.21
N LEU A 19 18.98 7.09 -7.48
CA LEU A 19 18.36 5.85 -7.95
C LEU A 19 17.85 4.98 -6.80
N SER A 20 18.10 5.38 -5.54
CA SER A 20 17.66 4.68 -4.32
C SER A 20 16.28 5.09 -3.79
N ALA A 21 15.55 5.94 -4.52
CA ALA A 21 14.27 6.46 -4.08
C ALA A 21 13.27 5.33 -3.77
N SER A 22 12.56 5.46 -2.66
CA SER A 22 11.46 4.55 -2.28
C SER A 22 10.31 5.30 -1.63
N ALA A 23 9.11 4.77 -1.81
CA ALA A 23 7.89 5.25 -1.20
C ALA A 23 7.09 4.06 -0.67
N VAL A 24 6.66 4.14 0.59
CA VAL A 24 5.73 3.17 1.18
C VAL A 24 4.45 3.92 1.53
N SER A 25 3.31 3.37 1.15
CA SER A 25 1.99 3.89 1.47
C SER A 25 1.18 2.80 2.15
N GLU A 26 0.70 3.09 3.36
CA GLU A 26 -0.08 2.18 4.19
C GLU A 26 -1.41 2.85 4.52
N TRP A 27 -2.53 2.19 4.17
CA TRP A 27 -3.86 2.70 4.46
C TRP A 27 -4.69 1.66 5.20
N THR A 28 -5.51 2.13 6.12
CA THR A 28 -6.58 1.37 6.74
C THR A 28 -7.83 2.22 6.71
N ILE A 29 -8.87 1.74 6.03
CA ILE A 29 -10.18 2.37 5.97
C ILE A 29 -11.18 1.42 6.61
N ARG A 30 -11.95 1.90 7.59
CA ARG A 30 -12.94 1.10 8.30
C ARG A 30 -14.31 1.79 8.31
N LEU A 31 -15.34 1.00 8.06
CA LEU A 31 -16.75 1.40 8.06
C LEU A 31 -17.52 0.54 9.05
N THR A 32 -18.15 1.18 10.03
CA THR A 32 -18.98 0.49 11.03
C THR A 32 -20.43 0.98 11.02
N ARG A 33 -21.37 0.04 11.24
CA ARG A 33 -22.82 0.30 11.31
C ARG A 33 -23.45 -0.58 12.40
N GLY A 34 -23.76 0.02 13.55
CA GLY A 34 -24.33 -0.71 14.68
C GLY A 34 -23.33 -1.73 15.25
N GLU A 35 -23.83 -2.79 15.86
CA GLU A 35 -23.00 -3.88 16.40
C GLU A 35 -22.67 -4.95 15.34
N ASP A 36 -23.46 -5.05 14.27
CA ASP A 36 -23.39 -6.15 13.31
C ASP A 36 -22.66 -5.83 12.00
N GLY A 37 -22.34 -4.55 11.75
CA GLY A 37 -21.73 -4.10 10.50
C GLY A 37 -20.33 -3.57 10.72
N ASP A 38 -19.32 -4.27 10.24
CA ASP A 38 -17.92 -3.83 10.22
C ASP A 38 -17.22 -4.28 8.93
N ALA A 39 -16.70 -3.33 8.17
CA ALA A 39 -15.93 -3.57 6.96
C ALA A 39 -14.62 -2.79 7.02
N GLU A 40 -13.51 -3.46 6.75
CA GLU A 40 -12.17 -2.85 6.77
C GLU A 40 -11.41 -3.19 5.49
N ILE A 41 -10.73 -2.19 4.93
CA ILE A 41 -9.78 -2.36 3.83
C ILE A 41 -8.41 -1.94 4.35
N VAL A 42 -7.46 -2.86 4.34
CA VAL A 42 -6.05 -2.62 4.66
C VAL A 42 -5.23 -2.72 3.39
N THR A 43 -4.45 -1.70 3.07
CA THR A 43 -3.55 -1.71 1.93
C THR A 43 -2.13 -1.36 2.34
N ARG A 44 -1.17 -1.95 1.62
CA ARG A 44 0.22 -1.49 1.65
C ARG A 44 0.79 -1.56 0.25
N THR A 45 1.38 -0.47 -0.20
CA THR A 45 2.12 -0.41 -1.45
C THR A 45 3.53 0.11 -1.19
N GLU A 46 4.52 -0.55 -1.77
CA GLU A 46 5.92 -0.15 -1.74
C GLU A 46 6.44 0.02 -3.16
N LEU A 47 6.93 1.22 -3.45
CA LEU A 47 7.60 1.58 -4.70
C LEU A 47 9.09 1.73 -4.43
N ARG A 48 9.91 1.10 -5.25
CA ARG A 48 11.38 1.14 -5.15
C ARG A 48 11.98 1.43 -6.50
N ALA A 49 12.85 2.42 -6.56
CA ALA A 49 13.69 2.67 -7.70
C ALA A 49 14.98 1.85 -7.58
N THR A 50 15.48 1.41 -8.73
CA THR A 50 16.84 0.88 -8.90
C THR A 50 17.48 1.56 -10.12
N ALA A 51 18.71 1.17 -10.44
CA ALA A 51 19.39 1.65 -11.64
C ALA A 51 18.75 1.16 -12.95
N ALA A 52 18.07 0.00 -12.95
CA ALA A 52 17.49 -0.59 -14.15
C ALA A 52 15.96 -0.47 -14.17
N ASP A 53 15.32 -0.58 -13.01
CA ASP A 53 13.88 -0.78 -12.90
C ASP A 53 13.22 0.09 -11.83
N PHE A 54 11.92 0.28 -11.99
CA PHE A 54 10.99 0.59 -10.92
C PHE A 54 10.26 -0.68 -10.50
N ILE A 55 10.23 -0.95 -9.20
CA ILE A 55 9.61 -2.14 -8.61
C ILE A 55 8.45 -1.68 -7.74
N MET A 56 7.30 -2.32 -7.91
CA MET A 56 6.11 -2.12 -7.09
C MET A 56 5.68 -3.44 -6.48
N ASP A 57 5.48 -3.43 -5.16
CA ASP A 57 4.80 -4.47 -4.43
C ASP A 57 3.57 -3.86 -3.77
N SER A 58 2.41 -4.49 -3.93
CA SER A 58 1.18 -4.01 -3.33
C SER A 58 0.39 -5.17 -2.76
N ARG A 59 -0.28 -4.94 -1.63
CA ARG A 59 -1.29 -5.85 -1.08
C ARG A 59 -2.55 -5.08 -0.73
N ILE A 60 -3.68 -5.74 -0.90
CA ILE A 60 -4.97 -5.35 -0.34
C ILE A 60 -5.55 -6.52 0.44
N GLU A 61 -6.15 -6.21 1.57
CA GLU A 61 -6.88 -7.14 2.41
C GLU A 61 -8.23 -6.50 2.74
N ALA A 62 -9.32 -7.18 2.41
CA ALA A 62 -10.67 -6.78 2.77
C ALA A 62 -11.17 -7.70 3.88
N ARG A 63 -11.70 -7.10 4.95
CA ARG A 63 -12.24 -7.80 6.10
C ARG A 63 -13.70 -7.45 6.31
N ALA A 64 -14.49 -8.45 6.70
CA ALA A 64 -15.85 -8.28 7.20
C ALA A 64 -15.92 -8.83 8.62
N ASN A 65 -16.36 -8.02 9.58
CA ASN A 65 -16.46 -8.40 11.00
C ASN A 65 -15.14 -8.97 11.57
N GLY A 66 -14.01 -8.39 11.14
CA GLY A 66 -12.67 -8.83 11.53
C GLY A 66 -12.11 -10.03 10.78
N GLU A 67 -12.90 -10.70 9.93
CA GLU A 67 -12.46 -11.84 9.12
C GLU A 67 -12.07 -11.43 7.70
N THR A 68 -10.92 -11.89 7.21
CA THR A 68 -10.47 -11.65 5.83
C THR A 68 -11.37 -12.35 4.83
N VAL A 69 -12.08 -11.58 4.00
CA VAL A 69 -12.99 -12.09 2.96
C VAL A 69 -12.37 -12.05 1.56
N ALA A 70 -11.36 -11.20 1.36
CA ALA A 70 -10.57 -11.17 0.15
C ALA A 70 -9.16 -10.65 0.44
N GLU A 71 -8.17 -11.24 -0.21
CA GLU A 71 -6.80 -10.73 -0.22
C GLU A 71 -6.23 -10.83 -1.63
N ARG A 72 -5.50 -9.81 -2.06
CA ARG A 72 -4.71 -9.86 -3.29
C ARG A 72 -3.38 -9.16 -3.09
N SER A 73 -2.38 -9.66 -3.81
CA SER A 73 -1.05 -9.08 -3.88
C SER A 73 -0.58 -8.99 -5.32
N TRP A 74 0.21 -7.97 -5.61
CA TRP A 74 0.78 -7.70 -6.93
C TRP A 74 2.25 -7.38 -6.80
N HIS A 75 3.02 -7.91 -7.76
CA HIS A 75 4.39 -7.53 -7.99
C HIS A 75 4.52 -7.05 -9.43
N ARG A 76 5.12 -5.88 -9.63
CA ARG A 76 5.36 -5.33 -10.96
C ARG A 76 6.76 -4.73 -11.05
N THR A 77 7.47 -5.15 -12.08
CA THR A 77 8.74 -4.54 -12.48
C THR A 77 8.52 -3.79 -13.79
N THR A 78 8.99 -2.55 -13.84
CA THR A 78 8.92 -1.67 -15.01
C THR A 78 10.33 -1.18 -15.32
N PRO A 79 10.91 -1.55 -16.47
CA PRO A 79 12.22 -1.06 -16.86
C PRO A 79 12.25 0.47 -17.02
N ARG A 80 13.39 1.08 -16.72
CA ARG A 80 13.65 2.48 -17.08
C ARG A 80 13.77 2.60 -18.59
N THR A 81 13.06 3.56 -19.16
CA THR A 81 13.12 3.87 -20.59
C THR A 81 13.99 5.09 -20.89
N SER A 82 14.41 5.82 -19.86
CA SER A 82 15.28 6.97 -19.95
C SER A 82 16.40 6.81 -18.94
N VAL A 83 17.64 6.93 -19.40
CA VAL A 83 18.88 6.95 -18.62
C VAL A 83 19.51 8.33 -18.66
#